data_AF-A0A835YA41-F1
#
_entry.id   AF-A0A835YA41-F1
#
_cell.length_a   1.000
_cell.length_b   1.000
_cell.length_c   1.000
_cell.angle_alpha   90.00
_cell.angle_beta   90.00
_cell.angle_gamma   90.00
#
_symmetry.space_group_name_H-M   'P 1'
#
loop_
_entity.id
_entity.type
_entity.pdbx_description
1 polymer ?
#
loop_
_entity_poly.entity_id
_entity_poly.type
_entity_poly.pdbx_seq_one_letter_code
_entity_poly.pdbx_strand_id
1 'polypeptide(L)'
;MRDVESGQFAAPRAFDVLSRYRTEQLSLNTSDRPRIQLPEAPFVRAFLQKYPEAKSEPVALNSFAPPLARQFAQRQLELIQSGQDTAAAFAQAEKDFAARIQALRSRYLASATGSTNPLELLRQAEQEALDAGLEALAETQRR
;
A
#
# COMPACT_ATOMS: atom_id res chain seq x y z
N MET A 1 23.09 15.40 -40.37
CA MET A 1 23.53 16.72 -40.89
C MET A 1 23.97 16.62 -42.34
N ARG A 2 24.77 15.60 -42.71
CA ARG A 2 25.26 15.39 -44.09
C ARG A 2 24.18 15.44 -45.19
N ASP A 3 22.97 14.93 -44.93
CA ASP A 3 21.92 14.87 -45.96
C ASP A 3 21.24 16.23 -46.23
N VAL A 4 21.15 17.11 -45.22
CA VAL A 4 20.61 18.47 -45.38
C VAL A 4 21.64 19.36 -46.10
N GLU A 5 22.93 19.15 -45.83
CA GLU A 5 24.04 19.86 -46.49
C GLU A 5 24.19 19.47 -47.97
N SER A 6 23.78 18.24 -48.34
CA SER A 6 23.83 17.75 -49.72
C SER A 6 22.81 18.40 -50.67
N GLY A 7 21.84 19.16 -50.12
CA GLY A 7 20.75 19.77 -50.89
C GLY A 7 19.68 18.80 -51.41
N GLN A 8 19.83 17.49 -51.15
CA GLN A 8 18.87 16.48 -51.57
C GLN A 8 17.55 16.54 -50.78
N PHE A 9 17.56 17.13 -49.58
CA PHE A 9 16.40 17.25 -48.70
C PHE A 9 16.24 18.67 -48.15
N ALA A 10 14.99 19.15 -48.10
CA ALA A 10 14.67 20.40 -47.42
C ALA A 10 14.79 20.23 -45.90
N ALA A 11 15.38 21.21 -45.22
CA ALA A 11 15.53 21.17 -43.77
C ALA A 11 14.14 21.14 -43.08
N PRO A 12 13.87 20.17 -42.18
CA PRO A 12 12.61 20.13 -41.45
C PRO A 12 12.52 21.30 -40.47
N ARG A 13 11.30 21.80 -40.20
CA ARG A 13 11.07 22.95 -39.29
C ARG A 13 11.65 22.76 -37.89
N ALA A 14 11.76 21.52 -37.43
CA ALA A 14 12.33 21.19 -36.12
C ALA A 14 13.87 21.17 -36.08
N PHE A 15 14.55 21.30 -37.23
CA PHE A 15 16.02 21.24 -37.31
C PHE A 15 16.70 22.36 -36.51
N ASP A 16 16.14 23.57 -36.55
CA ASP A 16 16.65 24.71 -35.77
C ASP A 16 16.53 24.47 -34.26
N VAL A 17 15.46 23.79 -33.82
CA VAL A 17 15.26 23.46 -32.41
C VAL A 17 16.25 22.39 -31.97
N LEU A 18 16.44 21.33 -32.76
CA LEU A 18 17.36 20.23 -32.45
C LEU A 18 18.83 20.63 -32.51
N SER A 19 19.18 21.61 -33.35
CA SER A 19 20.54 22.15 -33.43
C SER A 19 20.86 23.08 -32.25
N ARG A 20 19.87 23.86 -31.78
CA ARG A 20 19.99 24.73 -30.60
C ARG A 20 19.95 23.95 -29.29
N TYR A 21 19.10 22.93 -29.21
CA TYR A 21 18.92 22.09 -28.04
C TYR A 21 19.34 20.66 -28.36
N ARG A 22 20.65 20.40 -28.31
CA ARG A 22 21.17 19.03 -28.43
C ARG A 22 20.70 18.20 -27.25
N THR A 23 20.12 17.05 -27.52
CA THR A 23 19.89 16.02 -26.50
C THR A 23 21.24 15.49 -26.04
N GLU A 24 21.46 15.41 -24.73
CA GLU A 24 22.62 14.71 -24.19
C GLU A 24 22.63 13.26 -24.69
N GLN A 25 23.78 12.79 -25.17
CA GLN A 25 23.94 11.39 -25.53
C GLN A 25 24.01 10.58 -24.25
N LEU A 26 22.86 10.05 -23.82
CA LEU A 26 22.80 9.10 -22.72
C LEU A 26 23.41 7.77 -23.17
N SER A 27 24.67 7.53 -22.82
CA SER A 27 25.27 6.22 -22.96
C SER A 27 24.66 5.30 -21.88
N LEU A 28 23.83 4.35 -22.32
CA LEU A 28 23.27 3.33 -21.45
C LEU A 28 24.36 2.29 -21.12
N ASN A 29 25.23 2.60 -20.16
CA ASN A 29 26.09 1.60 -19.54
C ASN A 29 25.20 0.62 -18.75
N THR A 30 24.92 -0.54 -19.35
CA THR A 30 24.01 -1.56 -18.79
C THR A 30 24.73 -2.59 -17.92
N SER A 31 26.08 -2.61 -17.94
CA SER A 31 26.89 -3.65 -17.32
C SER A 31 26.97 -3.59 -15.79
N ASP A 32 26.74 -2.43 -15.18
CA ASP A 32 26.84 -2.26 -13.73
C ASP A 32 25.74 -1.31 -13.22
N ARG A 33 24.56 -1.90 -12.93
CA ARG A 33 23.44 -1.18 -12.31
C ARG A 33 23.38 -1.53 -10.83
N PRO A 34 23.66 -0.59 -9.91
CA PRO A 34 23.61 -0.88 -8.49
C PRO A 34 22.17 -1.22 -8.08
N ARG A 35 22.01 -2.29 -7.29
CA ARG A 35 20.72 -2.61 -6.67
C ARG A 35 20.48 -1.63 -5.53
N ILE A 36 19.46 -0.79 -5.65
CA ILE A 36 19.02 0.09 -4.57
C ILE A 36 18.42 -0.79 -3.47
N GLN A 37 19.08 -0.83 -2.32
CA GLN A 37 18.61 -1.54 -1.13
C GLN A 37 18.11 -0.51 -0.12
N LEU A 38 16.86 -0.68 0.30
CA LEU A 38 16.25 0.14 1.35
C LEU A 38 16.48 -0.52 2.71
N PRO A 39 16.84 0.24 3.76
CA PRO A 39 17.08 -0.31 5.10
C PRO A 39 15.82 -0.94 5.70
N GLU A 40 14.62 -0.49 5.31
CA GLU A 40 13.35 -1.06 5.76
C GLU A 40 12.96 -2.37 5.08
N ALA A 41 13.60 -2.73 3.96
CA ALA A 41 13.24 -3.91 3.16
C ALA A 41 13.17 -5.25 3.95
N PRO A 42 14.11 -5.61 4.84
CA PRO A 42 14.02 -6.84 5.61
C PRO A 42 12.83 -6.84 6.59
N PHE A 43 12.54 -5.69 7.21
CA PHE A 43 11.45 -5.54 8.19
C PHE A 43 10.08 -5.62 7.52
N VAL A 44 9.93 -4.99 6.34
CA VAL A 44 8.72 -5.14 5.52
C VAL A 44 8.48 -6.61 5.15
N ARG A 45 9.55 -7.33 4.76
CA ARG A 45 9.43 -8.77 4.44
C ARG A 45 9.00 -9.59 5.66
N ALA A 46 9.59 -9.35 6.83
CA ALA A 46 9.22 -10.02 8.07
C ALA A 46 7.75 -9.73 8.45
N PHE A 47 7.31 -8.49 8.31
CA PHE A 47 5.91 -8.11 8.53
C PHE A 47 4.96 -8.84 7.58
N LEU A 48 5.25 -8.88 6.27
CA LEU A 48 4.41 -9.55 5.27
C LEU A 48 4.44 -11.09 5.38
N GLN A 49 5.45 -11.66 6.04
CA GLN A 49 5.46 -13.08 6.42
C GLN A 49 4.49 -13.36 7.57
N LYS A 50 4.43 -12.46 8.56
CA LYS A 50 3.53 -12.59 9.71
C LYS A 50 2.07 -12.26 9.37
N TYR A 51 1.85 -11.24 8.53
CA TYR A 51 0.53 -10.76 8.10
C TYR A 51 0.42 -10.81 6.58
N PRO A 52 0.18 -11.99 5.99
CA PRO A 52 0.04 -12.12 4.53
C PRO A 52 -1.12 -11.31 3.96
N GLU A 53 -2.16 -11.04 4.76
CA GLU A 53 -3.32 -10.22 4.39
C GLU A 53 -2.93 -8.81 3.92
N ALA A 54 -1.85 -8.24 4.47
CA ALA A 54 -1.38 -6.91 4.11
C ALA A 54 -0.88 -6.80 2.65
N LYS A 55 -0.61 -7.92 1.98
CA LYS A 55 -0.29 -7.94 0.54
C LYS A 55 -1.46 -7.52 -0.35
N SER A 56 -2.69 -7.69 0.15
CA SER A 56 -3.92 -7.32 -0.56
C SER A 56 -4.37 -5.88 -0.28
N GLU A 57 -3.62 -5.14 0.54
CA GLU A 57 -3.95 -3.76 0.87
C GLU A 57 -3.88 -2.87 -0.38
N PRO A 58 -4.94 -2.09 -0.70
CA PRO A 58 -4.91 -1.20 -1.85
C PRO A 58 -3.95 -0.03 -1.60
N VAL A 59 -2.99 0.15 -2.51
CA VAL A 59 -2.03 1.26 -2.44
C VAL A 59 -2.54 2.44 -3.26
N ALA A 60 -2.84 3.54 -2.58
CA ALA A 60 -3.22 4.78 -3.23
C ALA A 60 -1.99 5.48 -3.83
N LEU A 61 -1.78 5.35 -5.14
CA LEU A 61 -0.62 5.94 -5.84
C LEU A 61 -0.62 7.48 -5.84
N ASN A 62 -1.77 8.10 -5.57
CA ASN A 62 -1.94 9.54 -5.45
C ASN A 62 -1.77 10.07 -4.02
N SER A 63 -1.48 9.20 -3.05
CA SER A 63 -1.31 9.57 -1.65
C SER A 63 0.16 9.59 -1.27
N PHE A 64 0.53 10.52 -0.40
CA PHE A 64 1.84 10.53 0.26
C PHE A 64 1.91 9.56 1.45
N ALA A 65 0.78 8.97 1.86
CA ALA A 65 0.74 8.01 2.95
C ALA A 65 1.32 6.66 2.47
N PRO A 66 2.41 6.17 3.09
CA PRO A 66 2.97 4.89 2.70
C PRO A 66 2.06 3.72 3.15
N PRO A 67 2.18 2.53 2.53
CA PRO A 67 1.43 1.34 2.94
C PRO A 67 1.66 0.97 4.41
N LEU A 68 0.72 0.24 5.02
CA LEU A 68 0.78 -0.13 6.45
C LEU A 68 2.10 -0.84 6.79
N ALA A 69 2.53 -1.78 5.94
CA ALA A 69 3.77 -2.52 6.13
C ALA A 69 5.01 -1.61 6.19
N ARG A 70 5.02 -0.52 5.42
CA ARG A 70 6.14 0.44 5.42
C ARG A 70 6.08 1.35 6.64
N GLN A 71 4.89 1.79 7.05
CA GLN A 71 4.71 2.54 8.31
C GLN A 71 5.18 1.71 9.51
N PHE A 72 4.83 0.43 9.55
CA PHE A 72 5.27 -0.50 10.58
C PHE A 72 6.80 -0.64 10.61
N ALA A 73 7.42 -0.87 9.45
CA ALA A 73 8.87 -1.01 9.34
C ALA A 73 9.62 0.27 9.74
N GLN A 74 9.09 1.44 9.39
CA GLN A 74 9.64 2.74 9.83
C GLN A 74 9.57 2.88 11.34
N ARG A 75 8.43 2.56 11.95
CA ARG A 75 8.28 2.59 13.41
C ARG A 75 9.25 1.64 14.11
N GLN A 76 9.41 0.43 13.58
CA GLN A 76 10.36 -0.54 14.12
C GLN A 76 11.81 -0.01 14.02
N LEU A 77 12.18 0.62 12.89
CA LEU A 77 13.50 1.22 12.72
C LEU A 77 13.75 2.37 13.69
N GLU A 78 12.78 3.24 13.94
CA GLU A 78 12.89 4.31 14.95
C GLU A 78 13.18 3.74 16.35
N LEU A 79 12.47 2.68 16.72
CA LEU A 79 12.66 2.01 18.02
C LEU A 79 14.06 1.37 18.12
N ILE A 80 14.53 0.72 17.05
CA ILE A 80 15.89 0.18 16.98
C ILE A 80 16.93 1.31 17.10
N GLN A 81 16.72 2.43 16.41
CA GLN A 81 17.61 3.60 16.48
C GLN A 81 17.65 4.23 17.88
N SER A 82 16.56 4.14 18.65
CA SER A 82 16.53 4.54 20.06
C SER A 82 17.21 3.56 21.02
N GLY A 83 17.78 2.45 20.52
CA GLY A 83 18.53 1.47 21.29
C GLY A 83 17.72 0.25 21.75
N GLN A 84 16.51 0.04 21.24
CA GLN A 84 15.75 -1.18 21.52
C GLN A 84 16.27 -2.36 20.72
N ASP A 85 16.17 -3.55 21.31
CA ASP A 85 16.41 -4.79 20.57
C ASP A 85 15.36 -4.97 19.46
N THR A 86 15.77 -5.62 18.37
CA THR A 86 14.96 -5.87 17.17
C THR A 86 13.64 -6.57 17.47
N ALA A 87 13.64 -7.56 18.38
CA ALA A 87 12.44 -8.30 18.77
C ALA A 87 11.51 -7.45 19.65
N ALA A 88 12.08 -6.68 20.60
CA ALA A 88 11.33 -5.76 21.44
C ALA A 88 10.69 -4.63 20.61
N ALA A 89 11.44 -4.07 19.66
CA ALA A 89 10.97 -3.06 18.73
C ALA A 89 9.82 -3.57 17.85
N PHE A 90 9.91 -4.83 17.39
CA PHE A 90 8.82 -5.46 16.64
C PHE A 90 7.55 -5.57 17.48
N ALA A 91 7.67 -6.09 18.71
CA ALA A 91 6.53 -6.26 19.61
C ALA A 91 5.88 -4.93 20.00
N GLN A 92 6.68 -3.88 20.17
CA GLN A 92 6.16 -2.55 20.47
C GLN A 92 5.47 -1.94 19.24
N ALA A 93 6.05 -2.05 18.05
CA ALA A 93 5.39 -1.63 16.80
C ALA A 93 4.08 -2.40 16.58
N GLU A 94 4.02 -3.68 16.94
CA GLU A 94 2.78 -4.47 16.85
C GLU A 94 1.68 -3.94 17.77
N LYS A 95 2.03 -3.49 18.99
CA LYS A 95 1.08 -2.83 19.88
C LYS A 95 0.58 -1.50 19.30
N ASP A 96 1.49 -0.68 18.78
CA ASP A 96 1.16 0.63 18.20
C ASP A 96 0.21 0.50 17.00
N PHE A 97 0.33 -0.58 16.22
CA PHE A 97 -0.45 -0.83 15.00
C PHE A 97 -1.55 -1.90 15.14
N ALA A 98 -1.79 -2.44 16.33
CA ALA A 98 -2.70 -3.57 16.55
C ALA A 98 -4.10 -3.33 15.98
N ALA A 99 -4.68 -2.14 16.20
CA ALA A 99 -6.01 -1.78 15.71
C ALA A 99 -6.07 -1.78 14.16
N ARG A 100 -5.02 -1.29 13.50
CA ARG A 100 -4.95 -1.26 12.03
C ARG A 100 -4.76 -2.65 11.44
N ILE A 101 -3.93 -3.49 12.08
CA ILE A 101 -3.73 -4.89 11.69
C ILE A 101 -5.05 -5.66 11.82
N GLN A 102 -5.78 -5.47 12.93
CA GLN A 102 -7.10 -6.09 13.13
C GLN A 102 -8.12 -5.64 12.08
N ALA A 103 -8.18 -4.35 11.76
CA ALA A 103 -9.05 -3.82 10.72
C ALA A 103 -8.70 -4.37 9.32
N LEU A 104 -7.41 -4.55 9.05
CA LEU A 104 -6.95 -5.15 7.79
C LEU A 104 -7.36 -6.62 7.71
N ARG A 105 -7.20 -7.37 8.80
CA ARG A 105 -7.61 -8.77 8.89
C ARG A 105 -9.12 -8.95 8.74
N SER A 106 -9.93 -8.10 9.38
CA SER A 106 -11.39 -8.16 9.23
C SER A 106 -11.83 -7.86 7.80
N ARG A 107 -11.22 -6.86 7.15
CA ARG A 107 -11.48 -6.55 5.75
C ARG A 107 -11.09 -7.69 4.82
N TYR A 108 -9.93 -8.32 5.06
CA TYR A 108 -9.46 -9.45 4.27
C TYR A 108 -10.42 -10.64 4.40
N LEU A 109 -10.84 -10.99 5.62
CA LEU A 109 -11.81 -12.05 5.86
C LEU A 109 -13.15 -11.75 5.18
N ALA A 110 -13.66 -10.52 5.30
CA ALA A 110 -14.89 -10.10 4.63
C ALA A 110 -14.78 -10.20 3.10
N SER A 111 -13.63 -9.89 2.51
CA SER A 111 -13.41 -10.08 1.07
C SER A 111 -13.32 -11.55 0.65
N ALA A 112 -12.81 -12.42 1.52
CA ALA A 112 -12.62 -13.84 1.24
C ALA A 112 -13.91 -14.66 1.35
N THR A 113 -14.86 -14.24 2.21
CA THR A 113 -16.14 -14.93 2.42
C THR A 113 -17.22 -14.54 1.40
N GLY A 114 -16.94 -13.58 0.50
CA GLY A 114 -17.91 -13.13 -0.51
C GLY A 114 -19.15 -12.42 0.06
N SER A 115 -19.21 -12.23 1.38
CA SER A 115 -20.27 -11.48 2.06
C SER A 115 -20.02 -9.99 1.86
N THR A 116 -20.81 -9.43 0.97
CA THR A 116 -21.06 -8.02 0.76
C THR A 116 -20.97 -7.20 2.04
N ASN A 117 -20.10 -6.18 2.01
CA ASN A 117 -19.98 -5.04 2.93
C ASN A 117 -20.07 -5.29 4.45
N PRO A 118 -19.12 -4.79 5.27
CA PRO A 118 -19.23 -4.83 6.73
C PRO A 118 -20.52 -4.16 7.27
N LEU A 119 -21.15 -3.29 6.48
CA LEU A 119 -22.46 -2.69 6.75
C LEU A 119 -23.62 -3.71 6.72
N GLU A 120 -23.58 -4.76 5.90
CA GLU A 120 -24.63 -5.78 5.89
C GLU A 120 -24.58 -6.66 7.13
N LEU A 121 -23.38 -6.99 7.61
CA LEU A 121 -23.19 -7.71 8.87
C LEU A 121 -23.74 -6.92 10.07
N LEU A 122 -23.48 -5.60 10.11
CA LEU A 122 -24.04 -4.73 11.15
C LEU A 122 -25.57 -4.62 11.04
N ARG A 123 -26.09 -4.46 9.83
CA ARG A 123 -27.53 -4.39 9.58
C ARG A 123 -28.22 -5.70 9.98
N GLN A 124 -27.61 -6.85 9.71
CA GLN A 124 -28.16 -8.15 10.09
C GLN A 124 -28.23 -8.31 11.62
N ALA A 125 -27.17 -7.91 12.33
CA ALA A 125 -27.15 -7.93 13.79
C ALA A 125 -28.20 -6.98 14.42
N GLU A 126 -28.41 -5.79 13.84
CA GLU A 126 -29.48 -4.89 14.26
C GLU A 126 -30.87 -5.49 14.02
N GLN A 127 -31.05 -6.17 12.88
CA GLN A 127 -32.32 -6.81 12.52
C GLN A 127 -32.68 -7.93 13.51
N GLU A 128 -31.71 -8.78 13.86
CA GLU A 128 -31.89 -9.86 14.86
C GLU A 128 -32.23 -9.31 16.25
N ALA A 129 -31.62 -8.19 16.66
CA ALA A 129 -31.93 -7.54 17.93
C ALA A 129 -33.34 -6.94 17.97
N LEU A 130 -33.81 -6.37 16.85
CA LEU A 130 -35.17 -5.85 16.72
C LEU A 130 -36.20 -6.98 16.76
N ASP A 131 -35.94 -8.07 16.05
CA ASP A 131 -36.83 -9.23 16.00
C ASP A 131 -36.97 -9.87 17.40
N ALA A 132 -35.87 -10.05 18.12
CA ALA A 132 -35.89 -10.54 19.50
C ALA A 132 -36.66 -9.59 20.46
N GLY A 133 -36.52 -8.27 20.26
CA GLY A 133 -37.26 -7.27 21.03
C GLY A 133 -38.77 -7.30 20.74
N LEU A 134 -39.16 -7.51 19.48
CA LEU A 134 -40.56 -7.66 19.07
C LEU A 134 -41.17 -8.94 19.62
N GLU A 135 -40.43 -10.04 19.61
CA GLU A 135 -40.86 -11.30 20.23
C GLU A 135 -41.09 -11.14 21.73
N ALA A 136 -40.17 -10.50 22.45
CA ALA A 136 -40.31 -10.23 23.88
C ALA A 136 -41.55 -9.35 24.19
N LEU A 137 -41.83 -8.34 23.36
CA LEU A 137 -43.03 -7.51 23.47
C LEU A 137 -44.32 -8.27 23.18
N ALA A 138 -44.31 -9.14 22.16
CA ALA A 138 -45.45 -9.98 21.82
C ALA A 138 -45.78 -10.99 22.94
N GLU A 139 -44.76 -11.51 23.62
CA GLU A 139 -44.94 -12.37 24.79
C GLU A 139 -45.51 -11.61 26.00
N THR A 140 -45.15 -10.33 26.17
CA THR A 140 -45.69 -9.50 27.26
C THR A 140 -47.16 -9.12 27.04
N GLN A 141 -47.61 -8.96 25.78
CA GLN A 141 -49.00 -8.66 25.46
C GLN A 141 -49.93 -9.89 25.48
N ARG A 142 -49.38 -11.11 25.48
CA ARG A 142 -50.14 -12.37 25.57
C ARG A 142 -50.40 -12.84 27.01
N ARG A 143 -49.85 -12.16 28.01
CA ARG A 143 -50.14 -12.37 29.44
C ARG A 143 -51.17 -11.36 29.92
#